data_AF-A0A936XCR9-F1
#
_entry.id   AF-A0A936XCR9-F1
#
_cell.length_a   1.000
_cell.length_b   1.000
_cell.length_c   1.000
_cell.angle_alpha   90.00
_cell.angle_beta   90.00
_cell.angle_gamma   90.00
#
_symmetry.space_group_name_H-M   'P 1'
#
loop_
_entity.id
_entity.type
_entity.pdbx_description
1 polymer ?
#
loop_
_entity_poly.entity_id
_entity_poly.type
_entity_poly.pdbx_seq_one_letter_code
_entity_poly.pdbx_strand_id
1 'polypeptide(L)'
;MLSTTGGCDTVTTLNLVVASLLTDTTNAVVCANQLPYIWHGNPYSIAGTYTDTLINTSGGCDTAAVLNLTINPLLTSTTNAQVCTNQLPYIWNGNPYHQAGTYVDTLLRTWWLRYCCNAEPGCYQSAD
;
A
#
# COMPACT_ATOMS: atom_id res chain seq x y z
N MET A 1 -40.26 -53.60 46.49
CA MET A 1 -40.52 -53.31 45.07
C MET A 1 -40.34 -51.82 44.87
N LEU A 2 -39.27 -51.38 44.18
CA LEU A 2 -39.11 -49.97 43.80
C LEU A 2 -39.70 -49.78 42.40
N SER A 3 -40.62 -48.83 42.27
CA SER A 3 -41.19 -48.39 41.00
C SER A 3 -40.17 -47.53 40.28
N THR A 4 -39.49 -48.08 39.26
CA THR A 4 -38.70 -47.29 38.31
C THR A 4 -39.66 -46.63 37.32
N THR A 5 -40.28 -45.52 37.70
CA THR A 5 -41.10 -44.71 36.79
C THR A 5 -40.19 -43.88 35.87
N GLY A 6 -39.90 -44.43 34.69
CA GLY A 6 -39.94 -43.64 33.44
C GLY A 6 -38.79 -42.67 33.14
N GLY A 7 -37.56 -42.96 33.55
CA GLY A 7 -36.40 -42.25 33.02
C GLY A 7 -35.87 -42.95 31.78
N CYS A 8 -36.50 -42.75 30.62
CA CYS A 8 -35.87 -43.16 29.37
C CYS A 8 -34.61 -42.31 29.16
N ASP A 9 -33.45 -42.93 28.98
CA ASP A 9 -32.24 -42.21 28.57
C ASP A 9 -32.51 -41.53 27.22
N THR A 10 -32.29 -40.21 27.16
CA THR A 10 -32.45 -39.44 25.93
C THR A 10 -31.13 -39.40 25.17
N VAL A 11 -31.17 -39.69 23.88
CA VAL A 11 -30.02 -39.55 22.97
C VAL A 11 -30.20 -38.25 22.18
N THR A 12 -29.22 -37.37 22.27
CA THR A 12 -29.18 -36.11 21.52
C THR A 12 -28.05 -36.17 20.50
N THR A 13 -28.37 -35.94 19.23
CA THR A 13 -27.41 -35.94 18.13
C THR A 13 -27.23 -34.53 17.59
N LEU A 14 -25.99 -34.03 17.55
CA LEU A 14 -25.63 -32.76 16.90
C LEU A 14 -25.01 -33.05 15.53
N ASN A 15 -25.57 -32.46 14.48
CA ASN A 15 -24.94 -32.39 13.17
C ASN A 15 -24.33 -30.99 12.99
N LEU A 16 -23.02 -30.88 13.19
CA LEU A 16 -22.27 -29.63 13.05
C LEU A 16 -21.66 -29.54 11.64
N VAL A 17 -21.90 -28.43 10.95
CA VAL A 17 -21.21 -28.06 9.70
C VAL A 17 -20.42 -26.79 9.96
N VAL A 18 -19.10 -26.84 9.73
CA VAL A 18 -18.20 -25.69 9.87
C VAL A 18 -17.93 -25.13 8.47
N ALA A 19 -18.33 -23.89 8.22
CA ALA A 19 -18.05 -23.19 6.98
C ALA A 19 -16.71 -22.44 7.06
N SER A 20 -16.03 -22.31 5.91
CA SER A 20 -14.75 -21.62 5.78
C SER A 20 -14.90 -20.10 5.89
N LEU A 21 -13.90 -19.41 6.42
CA LEU A 21 -13.80 -17.96 6.25
C LEU A 21 -13.67 -17.61 4.76
N LEU A 22 -14.29 -16.51 4.36
CA LEU A 22 -14.02 -15.90 3.07
C LEU A 22 -12.69 -15.15 3.14
N THR A 23 -11.91 -15.16 2.06
CA THR A 23 -10.66 -14.40 1.97
C THR A 23 -10.78 -13.34 0.89
N ASP A 24 -10.48 -12.09 1.23
CA ASP A 24 -10.41 -10.98 0.28
C ASP A 24 -8.99 -10.40 0.28
N THR A 25 -8.40 -10.19 -0.91
CA THR A 25 -7.01 -9.74 -1.04
C THR A 25 -6.92 -8.45 -1.83
N THR A 26 -6.41 -7.41 -1.17
CA THR A 26 -6.06 -6.13 -1.78
C THR A 26 -4.55 -6.09 -2.06
N ASN A 27 -4.15 -5.85 -3.31
CA ASN A 27 -2.77 -5.61 -3.66
C ASN A 27 -2.57 -4.12 -3.96
N ALA A 28 -1.67 -3.45 -3.24
CA ALA A 28 -1.39 -2.03 -3.41
C ALA A 28 0.10 -1.80 -3.65
N VAL A 29 0.42 -0.97 -4.64
CA VAL A 29 1.77 -0.48 -4.91
C VAL A 29 1.74 1.03 -4.79
N VAL A 30 2.59 1.58 -3.93
CA VAL A 30 2.69 3.03 -3.68
C VAL A 30 4.14 3.47 -3.65
N CYS A 31 4.40 4.75 -3.86
CA CYS A 31 5.72 5.34 -3.74
C CYS A 31 5.97 5.87 -2.33
N ALA A 32 7.24 5.98 -1.91
CA ALA A 32 7.59 6.45 -0.56
C ALA A 32 7.02 7.85 -0.22
N ASN A 33 6.81 8.71 -1.23
CA ASN A 33 6.17 10.03 -1.06
C ASN A 33 4.63 9.98 -0.99
N GLN A 34 4.01 8.82 -1.18
CA GLN A 34 2.57 8.59 -1.06
C GLN A 34 2.19 7.97 0.28
N LEU A 35 3.15 7.80 1.19
CA LEU A 35 2.92 7.26 2.52
C LEU A 35 2.35 8.32 3.47
N PRO A 36 1.53 7.91 4.46
CA PRO A 36 1.08 6.53 4.70
C PRO A 36 -0.02 6.06 3.74
N TYR A 37 -0.03 4.78 3.38
CA TYR A 37 -1.15 4.16 2.67
C TYR A 37 -2.29 3.89 3.66
N ILE A 38 -3.50 4.36 3.36
CA ILE A 38 -4.66 4.16 4.23
C ILE A 38 -5.45 2.95 3.75
N TRP A 39 -5.57 1.92 4.60
CA TRP A 39 -6.38 0.73 4.33
C TRP A 39 -7.33 0.46 5.50
N HIS A 40 -8.62 0.41 5.20
CA HIS A 40 -9.70 0.33 6.20
C HIS A 40 -9.58 1.36 7.34
N GLY A 41 -9.14 2.59 7.01
CA GLY A 41 -8.94 3.67 7.98
C GLY A 41 -7.65 3.58 8.80
N ASN A 42 -6.87 2.50 8.67
CA ASN A 42 -5.58 2.35 9.33
C ASN A 42 -4.43 2.81 8.42
N PRO A 43 -3.47 3.61 8.94
CA PRO A 43 -2.30 4.04 8.18
C PRO A 43 -1.19 2.98 8.19
N TYR A 44 -0.63 2.70 7.01
CA TYR A 44 0.49 1.79 6.81
C TYR A 44 1.66 2.50 6.12
N SER A 45 2.80 2.56 6.80
CA SER A 45 4.02 3.24 6.32
C SER A 45 5.14 2.27 5.92
N ILE A 46 4.91 0.96 6.04
CA ILE A 46 5.91 -0.08 5.82
C ILE A 46 5.32 -1.09 4.83
N ALA A 47 6.15 -1.58 3.92
CA ALA A 47 5.75 -2.62 2.98
C ALA A 47 5.57 -3.93 3.73
N GLY A 48 4.58 -4.73 3.34
CA GLY A 48 4.32 -6.01 3.97
C GLY A 48 2.92 -6.53 3.69
N THR A 49 2.63 -7.67 4.31
CA THR A 49 1.30 -8.29 4.28
C THR A 49 0.61 -8.05 5.62
N TYR A 50 -0.58 -7.47 5.57
CA TYR A 50 -1.41 -7.18 6.73
C TYR A 50 -2.71 -7.98 6.61
N THR A 51 -3.19 -8.51 7.74
CA THR A 51 -4.45 -9.25 7.78
C THR A 51 -5.38 -8.63 8.81
N ASP A 52 -6.63 -8.46 8.43
CA ASP A 52 -7.71 -7.97 9.28
C ASP A 52 -8.93 -8.88 9.11
N THR A 53 -9.80 -8.91 10.11
CA THR A 53 -11.01 -9.74 10.10
C THR A 53 -12.23 -8.84 10.03
N LEU A 54 -12.95 -8.89 8.90
CA LEU A 54 -14.19 -8.17 8.71
C LEU A 54 -15.34 -9.02 9.25
N ILE A 55 -15.96 -8.54 10.33
CA ILE A 55 -17.06 -9.23 11.00
C ILE A 55 -18.31 -9.19 10.12
N ASN A 56 -18.88 -10.35 9.85
CA ASN A 56 -20.13 -10.44 9.12
C ASN A 56 -21.33 -10.25 10.08
N THR A 57 -22.10 -9.18 9.91
CA THR A 57 -23.23 -8.86 10.79
C THR A 57 -24.55 -9.51 10.37
N SER A 58 -24.61 -10.18 9.21
CA SER A 58 -25.82 -10.77 8.63
C SER A 58 -25.89 -12.29 8.70
N GLY A 59 -25.05 -12.91 9.55
CA GLY A 59 -25.12 -14.35 9.87
C GLY A 59 -24.29 -15.26 8.96
N GLY A 60 -23.40 -14.71 8.14
CA GLY A 60 -22.37 -15.46 7.42
C GLY A 60 -21.08 -15.62 8.24
N CYS A 61 -20.12 -16.39 7.73
CA CYS A 61 -18.75 -16.41 8.28
C CYS A 61 -18.08 -15.04 8.10
N ASP A 62 -17.18 -14.71 9.03
CA ASP A 62 -16.31 -13.54 8.91
C ASP A 62 -15.40 -13.65 7.68
N THR A 63 -14.93 -12.51 7.19
CA THR A 63 -14.01 -12.42 6.05
C THR A 63 -12.62 -12.05 6.53
N ALA A 64 -11.61 -12.86 6.22
CA ALA A 64 -10.21 -12.49 6.37
C ALA A 64 -9.81 -11.56 5.20
N ALA A 65 -9.62 -10.28 5.49
CA ALA A 65 -9.11 -9.30 4.55
C ALA A 65 -7.57 -9.26 4.62
N VAL A 66 -6.92 -9.33 3.47
CA VAL A 66 -5.46 -9.35 3.35
C VAL A 66 -5.02 -8.18 2.49
N LEU A 67 -4.12 -7.33 2.99
CA LEU A 67 -3.44 -6.30 2.22
C LEU A 67 -2.01 -6.74 1.93
N ASN A 68 -1.63 -6.80 0.67
CA ASN A 68 -0.23 -6.85 0.25
C ASN A 68 0.21 -5.46 -0.21
N LEU A 69 0.99 -4.77 0.63
CA LEU A 69 1.48 -3.42 0.36
C LEU A 69 2.94 -3.47 -0.09
N THR A 70 3.20 -3.04 -1.33
CA THR A 70 4.53 -2.80 -1.87
C THR A 70 4.82 -1.30 -1.88
N ILE A 71 6.00 -0.92 -1.38
CA ILE A 71 6.44 0.48 -1.37
C ILE A 71 7.67 0.62 -2.27
N ASN A 72 7.55 1.42 -3.31
CA ASN A 72 8.64 1.70 -4.23
C ASN A 72 9.43 2.95 -3.79
N PRO A 73 10.77 2.89 -3.81
CA PRO A 73 11.60 4.02 -3.43
C PRO A 73 11.45 5.16 -4.45
N LEU A 74 11.77 6.38 -4.01
CA LEU A 74 11.87 7.51 -4.92
C LEU A 74 13.10 7.36 -5.82
N LEU A 75 12.91 7.54 -7.13
CA LEU A 75 14.01 7.64 -8.08
C LEU A 75 14.70 9.00 -7.89
N THR A 76 16.00 8.96 -7.59
CA THR A 76 16.83 10.15 -7.49
C THR A 76 17.77 10.24 -8.69
N SER A 77 17.95 11.43 -9.24
CA SER A 77 18.93 11.73 -10.28
C SER A 77 19.75 12.94 -9.89
N THR A 78 21.00 13.01 -10.36
CA THR A 78 21.92 14.11 -10.07
C THR A 78 22.41 14.72 -11.38
N THR A 79 22.10 16.00 -11.59
CA THR A 79 22.61 16.79 -12.71
C THR A 79 23.81 17.60 -12.24
N ASN A 80 24.97 17.42 -12.89
CA ASN A 80 26.16 18.23 -12.64
C ASN A 80 26.29 19.27 -13.76
N ALA A 81 26.33 20.56 -13.40
CA ALA A 81 26.49 21.66 -14.34
C ALA A 81 27.60 22.60 -13.86
N GLN A 82 28.46 23.02 -14.80
CA GLN A 82 29.47 24.04 -14.57
C GLN A 82 29.22 25.20 -15.53
N VAL A 83 29.00 26.39 -14.99
CA VAL A 83 28.73 27.61 -15.76
C VAL A 83 29.70 28.72 -15.35
N CYS A 84 29.98 29.63 -16.27
CA CYS A 84 30.76 30.84 -15.99
C CYS A 84 29.91 31.86 -15.23
N THR A 85 30.55 32.79 -14.51
CA THR A 85 29.86 33.83 -13.73
C THR A 85 28.95 34.73 -14.58
N ASN A 86 29.31 34.95 -15.85
CA ASN A 86 28.52 35.72 -16.82
C ASN A 86 27.32 34.93 -17.41
N GLN A 87 27.16 33.66 -17.04
CA GLN A 87 26.02 32.81 -17.44
C GLN A 87 24.99 32.66 -16.31
N LEU A 88 25.16 33.39 -15.20
CA LEU A 88 24.18 33.43 -14.12
C LEU A 88 23.02 34.39 -14.46
N PRO A 89 21.78 34.04 -14.11
CA PRO A 89 21.38 32.83 -13.39
C PRO A 89 21.34 31.57 -14.28
N TYR A 90 21.77 30.44 -13.73
CA TYR A 90 21.57 29.13 -14.36
C TYR A 90 20.13 28.68 -14.13
N ILE A 91 19.40 28.34 -15.20
CA ILE A 91 18.03 27.83 -15.10
C ILE A 91 18.09 26.30 -15.01
N TRP A 92 17.62 25.74 -13.91
CA TRP A 92 17.48 24.29 -13.73
C TRP A 92 16.06 23.96 -13.27
N ASN A 93 15.39 23.03 -13.96
CA ASN A 93 13.97 22.68 -13.74
C ASN A 93 13.03 23.89 -13.71
N GLY A 94 13.32 24.94 -14.51
CA GLY A 94 12.53 26.16 -14.54
C GLY A 94 12.79 27.15 -13.40
N ASN A 95 13.70 26.82 -12.46
CA ASN A 95 14.10 27.68 -11.35
C ASN A 95 15.44 28.37 -11.65
N PRO A 96 15.58 29.69 -11.37
CA PRO A 96 16.84 30.42 -11.56
C PRO A 96 17.77 30.34 -10.35
N TYR A 97 19.02 29.93 -10.56
CA TYR A 97 20.06 29.82 -9.54
C TYR A 97 21.20 30.81 -9.79
N HIS A 98 21.50 31.63 -8.78
CA HIS A 98 22.42 32.78 -8.91
C HIS A 98 23.80 32.52 -8.29
N GLN A 99 23.99 31.37 -7.63
CA GLN A 99 25.22 31.04 -6.91
C GLN A 99 25.51 29.55 -7.08
N ALA A 100 26.77 29.18 -6.86
CA ALA A 100 27.14 27.77 -6.77
C ALA A 100 26.54 27.15 -5.50
N GLY A 101 26.09 25.90 -5.59
CA GLY A 101 25.51 25.19 -4.46
C GLY A 101 24.89 23.86 -4.88
N THR A 102 24.49 23.07 -3.90
CA THR A 102 23.67 21.87 -4.11
C THR A 102 22.21 22.26 -3.97
N TYR A 103 21.45 22.11 -5.06
CA TYR A 103 20.02 22.36 -5.09
C TYR A 103 19.27 21.05 -5.26
N VAL A 104 18.23 20.87 -4.45
CA VAL A 104 17.35 19.70 -4.52
C VAL A 104 15.99 20.18 -5.01
N ASP A 105 15.47 19.51 -6.03
CA ASP A 105 14.14 19.76 -6.56
C ASP A 105 13.36 18.44 -6.65
N THR A 106 12.08 18.51 -6.34
CA THR A 106 11.15 17.39 -6.49
C THR A 106 10.29 17.66 -7.71
N LEU A 107 10.68 17.06 -8.84
CA LEU A 107 9.92 17.16 -10.08
C LEU A 107 8.58 16.43 -9.94
N LEU A 108 7.52 17.15 -9.55
CA LEU A 108 6.14 16.68 -9.59
C LEU A 108 5.68 16.61 -11.06
N ARG A 109 6.12 15.59 -11.81
CA ARG A 109 5.56 15.34 -13.15
C ARG A 109 4.13 14.84 -12.98
N THR A 110 3.16 15.74 -13.16
CA THR A 110 1.75 15.64 -12.77
C THR A 110 0.94 14.50 -13.39
N TRP A 111 1.48 13.69 -14.30
CA TRP A 111 0.80 12.48 -14.78
C TRP A 111 1.73 11.28 -15.02
N TRP A 112 3.06 11.48 -15.07
CA TRP A 112 4.04 10.43 -15.41
C TRP A 112 4.59 9.66 -14.19
N LEU A 113 4.66 10.27 -13.00
CA LEU A 113 5.24 9.60 -11.82
C LEU A 113 4.34 8.52 -11.21
N ARG A 114 3.01 8.64 -11.34
CA ARG A 114 2.10 7.55 -10.96
C ARG A 114 2.31 6.31 -11.83
N TYR A 115 2.76 6.49 -13.08
CA TYR A 115 3.11 5.41 -14.00
C TYR A 115 4.53 4.86 -13.74
N CYS A 116 5.51 5.70 -13.43
CA CYS A 116 6.86 5.23 -13.10
C CYS A 116 6.95 4.47 -11.77
N CYS A 117 6.08 4.81 -10.81
CA CYS A 117 5.96 4.05 -9.58
C CYS A 117 5.54 2.59 -9.82
N ASN A 118 4.81 2.30 -10.90
CA ASN A 118 4.21 0.98 -11.12
C ASN A 118 5.04 0.07 -12.06
N ALA A 119 6.33 0.38 -12.26
CA ALA A 119 7.31 -0.48 -12.93
C ALA A 119 6.95 -0.92 -14.37
N GLU A 120 6.45 -0.02 -15.21
CA GLU A 120 6.45 -0.23 -16.66
C GLU A 120 7.83 0.15 -17.26
N PRO A 121 8.38 -0.63 -18.22
CA PRO A 121 9.68 -0.39 -18.83
C PRO A 121 9.65 0.82 -19.77
N GLY A 122 9.75 2.03 -19.22
CA GLY A 122 9.76 3.27 -20.00
C GLY A 122 10.17 4.53 -19.24
N CYS A 123 10.49 4.42 -17.95
CA CYS A 123 10.82 5.56 -17.12
C CYS A 123 12.31 5.94 -17.18
N TYR A 124 12.73 6.39 -18.35
CA TYR A 124 13.98 7.12 -18.51
C TYR A 124 13.63 8.61 -18.53
N GLN A 125 14.08 9.35 -17.52
CA GLN A 125 14.07 10.81 -17.63
C GLN A 125 15.16 11.17 -18.64
N SER A 126 14.75 11.73 -19.79
CA SER A 126 15.68 12.42 -20.68
C SER A 126 16.31 13.56 -19.88
N ALA A 127 17.63 13.50 -19.74
CA ALA A 127 18.43 14.60 -19.27
C ALA A 127 18.58 15.57 -20.44
N ASP A 128 17.90 16.71 -20.36
CA ASP A 128 18.20 17.90 -21.16
C ASP A 128 18.74 18.98 -20.22
#